data_AF-A0A7C5WP47-F1
#
_entry.id   AF-A0A7C5WP47-F1
#
_cell.length_a   1.000
_cell.length_b   1.000
_cell.length_c   1.000
_cell.angle_alpha   90.00
_cell.angle_beta   90.00
_cell.angle_gamma   90.00
#
_symmetry.space_group_name_H-M   'P 1'
#
loop_
_entity.id
_entity.type
_entity.pdbx_description
1 polymer ?
#
loop_
_entity_poly.entity_id
_entity_poly.type
_entity_poly.pdbx_seq_one_letter_code
_entity_poly.pdbx_strand_id
1 'polypeptide(L)' 'VSSGSACTSRVLEPSHVLLAIGRKHEEAHGSILFKLSHLHTIEDINYTLEVIPEAVERLRTISAWKTYQREL' A
#
# COMPACT_ATOMS: atom_id res chain seq x y z
N VAL A 1 7.42 2.10 8.20
CA VAL A 1 6.37 2.15 7.16
C VAL A 1 5.29 3.13 7.60
N SER A 2 4.95 4.13 6.78
CA SER A 2 3.75 4.93 7.04
C SER A 2 2.66 4.37 6.16
N SER A 3 1.78 3.57 6.76
CA SER A 3 0.50 3.29 6.15
C SER A 3 -0.32 4.56 6.38
N GLY A 4 -0.21 5.54 5.48
CA GLY A 4 -1.13 6.69 5.43
C GLY A 4 -2.59 6.29 5.13
N SER A 5 -2.93 5.04 5.41
CA SER A 5 -4.23 4.44 5.37
C SER A 5 -5.04 4.92 6.57
N ALA A 6 -6.19 5.52 6.29
CA ALA A 6 -7.48 5.34 6.97
C ALA A 6 -7.46 4.49 8.26
N CYS A 7 -6.94 3.25 8.22
CA CYS A 7 -6.95 2.29 9.33
C CYS A 7 -6.21 2.68 10.63
N THR A 8 -5.29 3.66 10.62
CA THR A 8 -4.68 4.20 11.86
C THR A 8 -5.31 5.50 12.34
N SER A 9 -6.21 6.06 11.53
CA SER A 9 -7.08 7.19 11.87
C SER A 9 -8.40 6.66 12.43
N ARG A 10 -9.04 7.38 13.36
CA ARG A 10 -10.41 7.04 13.82
C ARG A 10 -11.46 7.14 12.70
N VAL A 11 -11.09 7.73 11.56
CA VAL A 11 -11.91 7.92 10.38
C VAL A 11 -11.27 7.20 9.19
N LEU A 12 -12.04 6.33 8.54
CA LEU A 12 -11.63 5.53 7.39
C LEU A 12 -11.50 6.39 6.10
N GLU A 13 -10.72 7.46 6.15
CA GLU A 13 -10.49 8.36 5.01
C GLU A 13 -9.14 8.07 4.34
N PRO A 14 -9.10 8.01 2.99
CA PRO A 14 -7.85 7.83 2.28
C PRO A 14 -6.98 9.08 2.38
N SER A 15 -5.71 8.95 2.00
CA SER A 15 -4.79 10.08 1.94
C SER A 15 -5.32 11.21 1.04
N HIS A 16 -5.56 12.38 1.63
CA HIS A 16 -5.95 13.60 0.90
C HIS A 16 -4.91 13.99 -0.17
N VAL A 17 -3.62 13.69 0.05
CA VAL A 17 -2.56 13.93 -0.94
C VAL A 17 -2.75 13.03 -2.17
N LEU A 18 -3.02 11.73 -1.96
CA LEU A 18 -3.23 10.79 -3.06
C LEU A 18 -4.47 11.16 -3.88
N LEU A 19 -5.53 11.61 -3.22
CA LEU A 19 -6.70 12.17 -3.90
C LEU A 19 -6.37 13.44 -4.70
N ALA A 20 -5.60 14.36 -4.12
CA ALA A 20 -5.24 15.63 -4.77
C ALA A 20 -4.39 15.42 -6.04
N ILE A 21 -3.55 14.38 -6.09
CA ILE A 21 -2.79 14.01 -7.30
C ILE A 21 -3.58 13.12 -8.27
N GLY A 22 -4.89 13.00 -8.06
CA GLY A 22 -5.81 12.32 -8.97
C GLY A 22 -5.82 10.79 -8.88
N ARG A 23 -5.35 10.18 -7.78
CA ARG A 23 -5.55 8.73 -7.56
C ARG A 23 -7.00 8.46 -7.19
N LYS A 24 -7.53 7.32 -7.66
CA LYS A 24 -8.85 6.85 -7.26
C LYS A 24 -8.86 6.50 -5.77
N HIS A 25 -10.04 6.53 -5.16
CA HIS A 25 -10.23 6.24 -3.74
C HIS A 25 -9.70 4.84 -3.37
N GLU A 26 -9.94 3.86 -4.23
CA GLU A 26 -9.49 2.47 -4.06
C GLU A 26 -7.96 2.33 -4.13
N GLU A 27 -7.32 3.04 -5.05
CA GLU A 27 -5.85 3.07 -5.16
C GLU A 27 -5.23 3.75 -3.94
N ALA A 28 -5.87 4.82 -3.44
CA ALA A 28 -5.38 5.57 -2.28
C ALA A 28 -5.45 4.74 -0.98
N HIS A 29 -6.47 3.90 -0.81
CA HIS A 29 -6.57 2.98 0.34
C HIS A 29 -5.55 1.83 0.29
N GLY A 30 -5.22 1.35 -0.91
CA GLY A 30 -4.21 0.30 -1.12
C GLY A 30 -2.76 0.78 -1.15
N SER A 31 -2.52 2.08 -0.93
CA SER A 31 -1.18 2.68 -1.09
C SER A 31 -0.34 2.56 0.19
N ILE A 32 0.94 2.21 0.03
CA ILE A 32 1.93 2.10 1.12
C ILE A 32 3.12 3.02 0.82
N LEU A 33 3.58 3.77 1.82
CA LEU A 33 4.76 4.62 1.72
C LEU A 33 5.89 4.11 2.63
N PHE A 34 7.03 3.80 2.02
CA PHE A 34 8.27 3.48 2.70
C PHE A 34 9.14 4.72 2.79
N LYS A 35 9.52 5.11 4.01
CA LYS A 35 10.51 6.17 4.25
C LYS A 35 11.84 5.49 4.52
N LEU A 36 12.88 5.92 3.82
CA LEU A 36 14.25 5.48 4.06
C LEU A 36 14.98 6.49 4.95
N SER A 37 15.95 6.00 5.73
CA SER A 37 16.82 6.79 6.59
C SER A 37 18.21 6.15 6.61
N HIS A 38 19.21 6.90 7.07
CA HIS A 38 20.58 6.42 7.27
C HIS A 38 20.73 5.21 8.22
N LEU A 39 19.67 4.81 8.93
CA LEU A 39 19.69 3.66 9.82
C LEU A 39 19.35 2.35 9.12
N HIS A 40 18.85 2.40 7.88
CA HIS A 40 18.53 1.19 7.14
C HIS A 40 19.78 0.64 6.44
N THR A 41 19.87 -0.68 6.40
CA THR A 41 20.92 -1.37 5.66
C THR A 41 20.40 -1.91 4.33
N ILE A 42 21.29 -2.45 3.50
CA ILE A 42 20.89 -3.08 2.24
C ILE A 42 20.09 -4.36 2.49
N GLU A 43 20.38 -5.06 3.59
CA GLU A 43 19.66 -6.25 4.03
C GLU A 43 18.19 -5.93 4.34
N ASP A 44 17.89 -4.79 4.96
CA ASP A 44 16.51 -4.35 5.21
C ASP A 44 15.73 -4.16 3.89
N ILE A 45 16.39 -3.61 2.86
CA ILE A 45 15.79 -3.43 1.54
C ILE A 45 15.56 -4.77 0.87
N ASN A 46 16.55 -5.67 0.90
CA ASN A 46 16.45 -6.99 0.31
C ASN A 46 15.33 -7.81 0.96
N TYR A 47 15.23 -7.77 2.29
CA TYR A 47 14.15 -8.41 3.03
C TYR A 47 12.78 -7.85 2.63
N THR A 48 12.67 -6.53 2.48
CA THR A 48 11.42 -5.90 2.02
C THR A 48 11.04 -6.34 0.61
N LEU A 49 12.01 -6.46 -0.30
CA LEU A 49 11.79 -6.91 -1.67
C LEU A 49 11.39 -8.39 -1.77
N GLU A 50 11.82 -9.21 -0.82
CA GLU A 50 11.42 -10.62 -0.70
C GLU A 50 9.99 -10.75 -0.16
N VAL A 51 9.68 -10.07 0.94
CA VAL A 51 8.43 -10.29 1.69
C VAL A 51 7.22 -9.57 1.10
N ILE A 52 7.38 -8.36 0.55
CA ILE A 52 6.25 -7.56 0.06
C ILE A 52 5.49 -8.26 -1.08
N PRO A 53 6.15 -8.83 -2.11
CA PRO A 53 5.45 -9.56 -3.17
C PRO A 53 4.58 -10.71 -2.63
N GLU A 54 5.11 -11.51 -1.70
CA GLU A 54 4.38 -12.63 -1.10
C GLU A 54 3.15 -12.15 -0.32
N ALA A 55 3.30 -11.08 0.46
CA ALA A 55 2.18 -10.48 1.19
C ALA A 55 1.09 -9.94 0.25
N VAL A 56 1.49 -9.27 -0.84
CA VAL A 56 0.57 -8.75 -1.86
C VAL A 56 -0.16 -9.89 -2.57
N GLU A 57 0.54 -10.97 -2.94
CA GLU A 57 -0.08 -12.14 -3.54
C GLU A 57 -1.12 -12.76 -2.61
N ARG A 58 -0.77 -12.96 -1.33
CA ARG A 58 -1.70 -13.48 -0.32
C ARG A 58 -2.94 -12.60 -0.15
N LEU A 59 -2.80 -11.28 -0.17
CA LEU A 59 -3.95 -10.38 -0.06
C LEU A 59 -4.81 -10.39 -1.33
N ARG A 60 -4.20 -10.58 -2.50
CA ARG A 60 -4.91 -10.69 -3.79
C ARG A 60 -5.70 -11.99 -3.94
N THR A 61 -5.32 -13.07 -3.26
CA THR A 61 -6.08 -14.34 -3.30
C THR A 61 -7.38 -14.27 -2.52
N ILE A 62 -7.43 -13.47 -1.45
CA ILE A 62 -8.60 -13.32 -0.58
C ILE A 62 -9.46 -12.08 -0.88
N SER A 63 -8.97 -11.16 -1.70
CA SER A 63 -9.69 -9.95 -2.09
C SER A 63 -10.38 -10.10 -3.45
N ALA A 64 -11.39 -9.28 -3.70
CA ALA A 64 -12.06 -9.18 -5.01
C ALA A 64 -11.20 -8.50 -6.09
N TRP A 65 -9.88 -8.43 -5.91
CA TRP A 65 -8.93 -7.76 -6.81
C TRP A 65 -9.04 -8.22 -8.27
N LYS A 66 -9.25 -9.53 -8.49
CA LYS A 66 -9.41 -10.09 -9.85
C LYS A 66 -10.66 -9.55 -10.57
N THR A 67 -11.70 -9.18 -9.83
CA THR A 67 -12.91 -8.57 -10.37
C THR A 67 -12.64 -7.11 -10.75
N TYR A 68 -11.95 -6.36 -9.88
CA TYR A 68 -11.56 -4.97 -10.14
C TYR A 68 -10.67 -4.81 -11.39
N GLN A 69 -9.71 -5.72 -11.62
CA GLN A 69 -8.86 -5.66 -12.83
C GLN A 69 -9.61 -5.88 -14.14
N ARG A 70 -10.80 -6.51 -14.14
CA ARG A 70 -11.59 -6.72 -15.37
C ARG A 70 -12.45 -5.52 -15.76
N GLU A 71 -12.61 -4.56 -14.86
CA GLU A 71 -13.40 -3.35 -15.05
C GLU A 71 -12.54 -2.13 -15.45
N LEU A 72 -11.21 -2.29 -15.50
CA LEU A 72 -10.23 -1.36 -16.07
C LEU A 72 -9.94 -1.69 -17.53
#